data_AF-A0A5D6Y7T5-F1
#
_entry.id   AF-A0A5D6Y7T5-F1
#
_cell.length_a   1.000
_cell.length_b   1.000
_cell.length_c   1.000
_cell.angle_alpha   90.00
_cell.angle_beta   90.00
_cell.angle_gamma   90.00
#
_symmetry.space_group_name_H-M   'P 1'
#
loop_
_entity.id
_entity.type
_entity.pdbx_description
1 polymer ?
#
loop_
_entity_poly.entity_id
_entity_poly.type
_entity_poly.pdbx_seq_one_letter_code
_entity_poly.pdbx_strand_id
1 'polypeptide(L)'
;MTTAISEAEMYYYSQILFLPLMLIINFALFQYLFVTYFSRRREPRGVLLLGCAVLGFASLIPLAHPDEAVVQRLNDISEACSTLTFLVQITIVGHDTNRKVKIRALYLLTFAAEVLIATALGVIVLDIIEVFDLRIGDAISKEANQTIEDVSLAFIFVFRFYYLSLIKGVRTVLQTKQLEIFAYFLFLSHEYPFMALEASTGVTWEFVQGIYHRLLIVGCVWLTVRNKLRYGRALGNFTSATNNSRLSHGSRKNASESVGAGTKAPELRGPSMAITAAASIAPAPMLSFRPPTARL
;
A
#
# COMPACT_ATOMS: atom_id res chain seq x y z
N MET A 1 -15.78 -18.77 34.68
CA MET A 1 -16.46 -17.51 34.30
C MET A 1 -15.97 -17.12 32.93
N THR A 2 -16.57 -17.68 31.89
CA THR A 2 -16.29 -17.34 30.49
C THR A 2 -17.53 -16.62 29.99
N THR A 3 -17.42 -15.31 29.83
CA THR A 3 -18.41 -14.48 29.14
C THR A 3 -18.37 -14.88 27.66
N ALA A 4 -19.09 -15.94 27.30
CA ALA A 4 -19.36 -16.25 25.92
C ALA A 4 -20.25 -15.11 25.40
N ILE A 5 -19.67 -14.24 24.60
CA ILE A 5 -20.42 -13.19 23.92
C ILE A 5 -21.47 -13.89 23.07
N SER A 6 -22.75 -13.58 23.29
CA SER A 6 -23.84 -14.16 22.53
C SER A 6 -23.85 -13.60 21.10
N GLU A 7 -24.30 -14.37 20.10
CA GLU A 7 -24.43 -13.89 18.70
C GLU A 7 -25.20 -12.56 18.61
N ALA A 8 -26.23 -12.41 19.45
CA ALA A 8 -27.02 -11.18 19.54
C ALA A 8 -26.21 -9.97 20.05
N GLU A 9 -25.25 -10.19 20.95
CA GLU A 9 -24.37 -9.13 21.44
C GLU A 9 -23.33 -8.73 20.38
N MET A 10 -22.75 -9.72 19.68
CA MET A 10 -21.84 -9.46 18.55
C MET A 10 -22.53 -8.68 17.42
N TYR A 11 -23.79 -9.01 17.14
CA TYR A 11 -24.62 -8.28 16.18
C TYR A 11 -24.90 -6.83 16.62
N TYR A 12 -25.21 -6.62 17.90
CA TYR A 12 -25.39 -5.28 18.44
C TYR A 12 -24.11 -4.44 18.31
N TYR A 13 -22.96 -5.03 18.64
CA TYR A 13 -21.66 -4.37 18.48
C TYR A 13 -21.28 -4.14 17.02
N SER A 14 -21.66 -5.04 16.10
CA SER A 14 -21.36 -4.85 14.69
C SER A 14 -22.03 -3.59 14.15
N GLN A 15 -23.32 -3.40 14.40
CA GLN A 15 -24.07 -2.25 13.91
C GLN A 15 -23.63 -0.93 14.54
N ILE A 16 -23.39 -0.92 15.86
CA ILE A 16 -23.16 0.33 16.60
C ILE A 16 -21.70 0.78 16.58
N LEU A 17 -20.77 -0.17 16.52
CA LEU A 17 -19.35 0.11 16.65
C LEU A 17 -18.57 -0.28 15.39
N PHE A 18 -18.69 -1.53 14.93
CA PHE A 18 -17.77 -2.03 13.91
C PHE A 18 -18.02 -1.44 12.53
N LEU A 19 -19.28 -1.38 12.10
CA LEU A 19 -19.69 -0.80 10.84
C LEU A 19 -19.27 0.68 10.72
N PRO A 20 -19.60 1.57 11.67
CA PRO A 20 -19.14 2.96 11.65
C PRO A 20 -17.62 3.10 11.67
N LEU A 21 -16.92 2.23 12.42
CA LEU A 21 -15.46 2.26 12.47
C LEU A 21 -14.83 1.90 11.11
N MET A 22 -15.35 0.87 10.44
CA MET A 22 -14.90 0.50 9.09
C MET A 22 -15.13 1.64 8.09
N LEU A 23 -16.28 2.32 8.15
CA LEU A 23 -16.57 3.48 7.32
C LEU A 23 -15.53 4.60 7.55
N ILE A 24 -15.21 4.91 8.81
CA ILE A 24 -14.24 5.95 9.16
C ILE A 24 -12.84 5.59 8.64
N ILE A 25 -12.42 4.33 8.80
CA ILE A 25 -11.12 3.86 8.32
C ILE A 25 -11.05 3.97 6.80
N ASN A 26 -12.09 3.51 6.09
CA ASN A 26 -12.14 3.58 4.63
C ASN A 26 -12.24 5.03 4.13
N PHE A 27 -12.95 5.89 4.84
CA PHE A 27 -12.95 7.32 4.54
C PHE A 27 -11.55 7.93 4.69
N ALA A 28 -10.83 7.60 5.77
CA ALA A 28 -9.47 8.08 5.98
C ALA A 28 -8.50 7.55 4.90
N LEU A 29 -8.61 6.27 4.53
CA LEU A 29 -7.86 5.67 3.42
C LEU A 29 -8.18 6.35 2.09
N PHE A 30 -9.47 6.57 1.79
CA PHE A 30 -9.92 7.29 0.61
C PHE A 30 -9.32 8.70 0.56
N GLN A 31 -9.41 9.48 1.65
CA GLN A 31 -8.83 10.82 1.74
C GLN A 31 -7.32 10.80 1.51
N TYR A 32 -6.62 9.85 2.13
CA TYR A 32 -5.18 9.67 1.94
C TYR A 32 -4.82 9.40 0.48
N LEU A 33 -5.52 8.45 -0.16
CA LEU A 33 -5.28 8.07 -1.55
C LEU A 33 -5.64 9.21 -2.50
N PHE A 34 -6.74 9.90 -2.24
CA PHE A 34 -7.14 11.07 -2.99
C PHE A 34 -6.04 12.13 -2.95
N VAL A 35 -5.64 12.60 -1.77
CA VAL A 35 -4.59 13.64 -1.64
C VAL A 35 -3.27 13.21 -2.27
N THR A 36 -2.89 11.94 -2.11
CA THR A 36 -1.59 11.44 -2.57
C THR A 36 -1.55 11.18 -4.08
N TYR A 37 -2.64 10.70 -4.69
CA TYR A 37 -2.69 10.26 -6.09
C TYR A 37 -3.54 11.16 -7.00
N PHE A 38 -4.16 12.24 -6.49
CA PHE A 38 -4.99 13.14 -7.31
C PHE A 38 -4.26 13.74 -8.51
N SER A 39 -2.95 13.99 -8.40
CA SER A 39 -2.12 14.49 -9.50
C SER A 39 -1.98 13.46 -10.63
N ARG A 40 -2.14 12.16 -10.33
CA ARG A 40 -2.06 11.04 -11.28
C ARG A 40 -3.41 10.63 -11.86
N ARG A 41 -4.48 11.41 -11.64
CA ARG A 41 -5.81 11.13 -12.20
C ARG A 41 -5.90 11.13 -13.73
N ARG A 42 -4.84 11.51 -14.44
CA ARG A 42 -4.76 11.42 -15.91
C ARG A 42 -4.19 10.08 -16.39
N GLU A 43 -3.60 9.30 -15.48
CA GLU A 43 -3.09 7.96 -15.77
C GLU A 43 -4.21 6.93 -15.50
N PRO A 44 -4.39 5.91 -16.35
CA PRO A 44 -5.47 4.93 -16.19
C PRO A 44 -5.41 4.21 -14.83
N ARG A 45 -4.19 3.89 -14.36
CA ARG A 45 -3.98 3.27 -13.04
C ARG A 45 -4.33 4.20 -11.87
N GLY A 46 -4.08 5.50 -12.03
CA GLY A 46 -4.45 6.51 -11.04
C GLY A 46 -5.97 6.66 -10.95
N VAL A 47 -6.66 6.65 -12.09
CA VAL A 47 -8.13 6.63 -12.14
C VAL A 47 -8.68 5.37 -11.49
N LEU A 48 -8.13 4.19 -11.84
CA LEU A 48 -8.55 2.92 -11.26
C LEU A 48 -8.42 2.91 -9.74
N LEU A 49 -7.26 3.33 -9.22
CA LEU A 49 -6.99 3.41 -7.79
C LEU A 49 -8.00 4.31 -7.07
N LEU A 50 -8.27 5.50 -7.62
CA LEU A 50 -9.23 6.43 -7.04
C LEU A 50 -10.67 5.91 -7.16
N GLY A 51 -11.01 5.25 -8.27
CA GLY A 51 -12.30 4.61 -8.48
C GLY A 51 -12.57 3.50 -7.47
N CYS A 52 -11.61 2.59 -7.26
CA CYS A 52 -11.70 1.54 -6.24
C CYS A 52 -11.79 2.12 -4.83
N ALA A 53 -11.06 3.19 -4.52
CA ALA A 53 -11.15 3.86 -3.22
C ALA A 53 -12.54 4.49 -2.99
N VAL A 54 -13.13 5.11 -4.02
CA VAL A 54 -14.50 5.64 -3.96
C VAL A 54 -15.49 4.50 -3.79
N LEU A 55 -15.38 3.43 -4.57
CA LEU A 55 -16.27 2.27 -4.52
C LEU A 55 -16.21 1.56 -3.17
N GLY A 56 -15.01 1.37 -2.60
CA GLY A 56 -14.81 0.76 -1.29
C GLY A 56 -15.34 1.62 -0.12
N PHE A 57 -15.39 2.94 -0.28
CA PHE A 57 -16.05 3.84 0.66
C PHE A 57 -17.58 3.85 0.46
N ALA A 58 -18.04 3.95 -0.79
CA ALA A 58 -19.45 4.05 -1.13
C ALA A 58 -20.25 2.77 -0.80
N SER A 59 -19.63 1.60 -0.96
CA SER A 59 -20.20 0.31 -0.55
C SER A 59 -20.51 0.25 0.94
N LEU A 60 -19.76 0.98 1.78
CA LEU A 60 -20.05 1.08 3.20
C LEU A 60 -21.04 2.20 3.54
N ILE A 61 -21.59 2.99 2.62
CA ILE A 61 -22.58 4.03 2.99
C ILE A 61 -23.94 3.43 3.45
N PRO A 62 -24.46 2.34 2.84
CA PRO A 62 -25.73 1.73 3.23
C PRO A 62 -25.72 0.97 4.57
N LEU A 63 -24.97 1.40 5.59
CA LEU A 63 -24.82 0.66 6.87
C LEU A 63 -26.15 0.44 7.62
N ALA A 64 -27.17 1.26 7.33
CA ALA A 64 -28.49 1.17 7.92
C ALA A 64 -29.51 0.38 7.05
N HIS A 65 -29.03 -0.40 6.07
CA HIS A 65 -29.92 -1.20 5.24
C HIS A 65 -30.57 -2.32 6.09
N PRO A 66 -31.89 -2.55 5.94
CA PRO A 66 -32.61 -3.55 6.74
C PRO A 66 -32.27 -5.00 6.40
N ASP A 67 -31.63 -5.24 5.26
CA ASP A 67 -31.20 -6.56 4.80
C ASP A 67 -29.72 -6.81 5.14
N GLU A 68 -29.49 -7.77 6.04
CA GLU A 68 -28.17 -8.15 6.53
C GLU A 68 -27.29 -8.77 5.44
N ALA A 69 -27.88 -9.56 4.54
CA ALA A 69 -27.13 -10.21 3.46
C ALA A 69 -26.56 -9.16 2.50
N VAL A 70 -27.31 -8.08 2.26
CA VAL A 70 -26.84 -6.95 1.46
C VAL A 70 -25.70 -6.21 2.16
N VAL A 71 -25.81 -5.96 3.47
CA VAL A 71 -24.77 -5.29 4.26
C VAL A 71 -23.46 -6.09 4.27
N GLN A 72 -23.54 -7.41 4.40
CA GLN A 72 -22.38 -8.30 4.37
C GLN A 72 -21.72 -8.29 2.99
N ARG A 73 -22.48 -8.47 1.90
CA ARG A 73 -21.95 -8.40 0.52
C ARG A 73 -21.28 -7.06 0.21
N LEU A 74 -21.87 -5.97 0.70
CA LEU A 74 -21.28 -4.64 0.56
C LEU A 74 -19.98 -4.47 1.35
N ASN A 75 -19.85 -5.11 2.52
CA ASN A 75 -18.60 -5.16 3.25
C ASN A 75 -17.53 -5.94 2.48
N ASP A 76 -17.89 -7.07 1.87
CA ASP A 76 -16.96 -7.89 1.09
C ASP A 76 -16.43 -7.12 -0.13
N ILE A 77 -17.31 -6.40 -0.84
CA ILE A 77 -16.92 -5.48 -1.93
C ILE A 77 -15.93 -4.43 -1.42
N SER A 78 -16.20 -3.88 -0.23
CA SER A 78 -15.37 -2.85 0.38
C SER A 78 -13.97 -3.35 0.74
N GLU A 79 -13.90 -4.58 1.22
CA GLU A 79 -12.67 -5.30 1.55
C GLU A 79 -11.84 -5.61 0.30
N ALA A 80 -12.48 -6.22 -0.71
CA ALA A 80 -11.87 -6.49 -2.02
C ALA A 80 -11.35 -5.20 -2.68
N CYS A 81 -12.12 -4.11 -2.62
CA CYS A 81 -11.68 -2.79 -3.10
C CYS A 81 -10.44 -2.30 -2.35
N SER A 82 -10.38 -2.48 -1.02
CA SER A 82 -9.26 -2.04 -0.20
C SER A 82 -7.98 -2.82 -0.55
N THR A 83 -8.06 -4.15 -0.68
CA THR A 83 -6.97 -5.01 -1.15
C THR A 83 -6.52 -4.61 -2.55
N LEU A 84 -7.46 -4.37 -3.47
CA LEU A 84 -7.18 -3.93 -4.83
C LEU A 84 -6.49 -2.57 -4.87
N THR A 85 -6.91 -1.59 -4.06
CA THR A 85 -6.20 -0.29 -4.01
C THR A 85 -4.74 -0.46 -3.60
N PHE A 86 -4.47 -1.39 -2.69
CA PHE A 86 -3.12 -1.67 -2.22
C PHE A 86 -2.26 -2.37 -3.29
N LEU A 87 -2.85 -3.33 -4.01
CA LEU A 87 -2.24 -3.96 -5.17
C LEU A 87 -1.90 -2.93 -6.26
N VAL A 88 -2.85 -2.06 -6.62
CA VAL A 88 -2.64 -1.03 -7.64
C VAL A 88 -1.55 -0.04 -7.23
N GLN A 89 -1.47 0.36 -5.96
CA GLN A 89 -0.38 1.22 -5.46
C GLN A 89 1.00 0.59 -5.71
N ILE A 90 1.14 -0.71 -5.43
CA ILE A 90 2.38 -1.45 -5.64
C ILE A 90 2.72 -1.54 -7.13
N THR A 91 1.73 -1.77 -7.98
CA THR A 91 1.91 -1.84 -9.44
C THR A 91 2.33 -0.49 -10.04
N ILE A 92 1.73 0.63 -9.60
CA ILE A 92 2.13 1.98 -10.02
C ILE A 92 3.63 2.19 -9.75
N VAL A 93 4.08 1.79 -8.57
CA VAL A 93 5.46 1.96 -8.10
C VAL A 93 6.43 1.03 -8.84
N GLY A 94 6.01 -0.22 -9.06
CA GLY A 94 6.72 -1.19 -9.87
C GLY A 94 6.96 -0.70 -11.29
N HIS A 95 5.92 -0.17 -11.92
CA HIS A 95 5.99 0.35 -13.28
C HIS A 95 6.91 1.57 -13.41
N ASP A 96 6.78 2.54 -12.50
CA ASP A 96 7.64 3.73 -12.47
C ASP A 96 9.13 3.37 -12.34
N THR A 97 9.43 2.29 -11.61
CA THR A 97 10.80 1.80 -11.48
C THR A 97 11.25 1.03 -12.71
N ASN A 98 10.38 0.19 -13.29
CA ASN A 98 10.71 -0.58 -14.47
C ASN A 98 11.11 0.32 -15.65
N ARG A 99 10.44 1.48 -15.79
CA ARG A 99 10.79 2.51 -16.77
C ARG A 99 12.23 3.02 -16.61
N LYS A 100 12.79 3.02 -15.39
CA LYS A 100 14.14 3.52 -15.06
C LYS A 100 15.22 2.45 -15.13
N VAL A 101 14.94 1.23 -14.65
CA VAL A 101 15.97 0.19 -14.41
C VAL A 101 15.91 -0.96 -15.43
N LYS A 102 14.82 -1.11 -16.19
CA LYS A 102 14.65 -2.10 -17.28
C LYS A 102 15.07 -3.54 -16.91
N ILE A 103 14.69 -4.02 -15.73
CA ILE A 103 14.98 -5.39 -15.27
C ILE A 103 13.87 -6.32 -15.76
N ARG A 104 14.22 -7.42 -16.45
CA ARG A 104 13.25 -8.39 -16.99
C ARG A 104 12.32 -8.99 -15.91
N ALA A 105 12.85 -9.30 -14.73
CA ALA A 105 12.04 -9.83 -13.63
C ALA A 105 10.97 -8.84 -13.15
N LEU A 106 11.27 -7.54 -13.14
CA LEU A 106 10.32 -6.51 -12.74
C LEU A 106 9.20 -6.34 -13.80
N TYR A 107 9.52 -6.54 -15.07
CA TYR A 107 8.53 -6.59 -16.14
C TYR A 107 7.56 -7.76 -15.96
N LEU A 108 8.04 -8.98 -15.71
CA LEU A 108 7.20 -10.15 -15.49
C LEU A 108 6.29 -9.98 -14.28
N LEU A 109 6.83 -9.48 -13.16
CA LEU A 109 6.05 -9.21 -11.97
C LEU A 109 5.00 -8.11 -12.20
N THR A 110 5.33 -7.05 -12.94
CA THR A 110 4.34 -6.02 -13.29
C THR A 110 3.23 -6.61 -14.15
N PHE A 111 3.55 -7.48 -15.11
CA PHE A 111 2.54 -8.16 -15.92
C PHE A 111 1.64 -9.07 -15.08
N ALA A 112 2.22 -9.86 -14.16
CA ALA A 112 1.44 -10.68 -13.23
C ALA A 112 0.50 -9.82 -12.37
N ALA A 113 0.96 -8.65 -11.90
CA ALA A 113 0.13 -7.73 -11.15
C ALA A 113 -1.04 -7.17 -11.97
N GLU A 114 -0.84 -6.87 -13.26
CA GLU A 114 -1.91 -6.40 -14.15
C GLU A 114 -2.97 -7.49 -14.37
N VAL A 115 -2.56 -8.74 -14.54
CA VAL A 115 -3.50 -9.88 -14.63
C VAL A 115 -4.30 -10.00 -13.33
N LEU A 116 -3.62 -9.91 -12.19
CA LEU A 116 -4.25 -10.01 -10.87
C LEU A 116 -5.25 -8.87 -10.62
N ILE A 117 -4.91 -7.65 -11.01
CA ILE A 117 -5.81 -6.48 -10.98
C ILE A 117 -7.04 -6.73 -11.85
N ALA A 118 -6.85 -7.24 -13.07
CA ALA A 118 -7.96 -7.51 -13.98
C ALA A 118 -8.89 -8.59 -13.43
N THR A 119 -8.34 -9.66 -12.85
CA THR A 119 -9.11 -10.72 -12.21
C THR A 119 -9.87 -10.20 -10.99
N ALA A 120 -9.21 -9.45 -10.10
CA ALA A 120 -9.85 -8.85 -8.93
C ALA A 120 -11.00 -7.89 -9.30
N LEU A 121 -10.82 -7.09 -10.36
CA LEU A 121 -11.91 -6.27 -10.89
C LEU A 121 -13.08 -7.10 -11.40
N GLY A 122 -12.80 -8.22 -12.06
CA GLY A 122 -13.84 -9.16 -12.51
C GLY A 122 -14.67 -9.68 -11.34
N VAL A 123 -14.03 -10.08 -10.25
CA VAL A 123 -14.71 -10.53 -9.02
C VAL A 123 -15.56 -9.42 -8.41
N ILE A 124 -15.02 -8.22 -8.24
CA ILE A 124 -15.79 -7.07 -7.72
C ILE A 124 -17.02 -6.75 -8.59
N VAL A 125 -16.91 -6.89 -9.91
CA VAL A 125 -18.06 -6.71 -10.81
C VAL A 125 -19.12 -7.79 -10.60
N LEU A 126 -18.72 -9.05 -10.39
CA LEU A 126 -19.64 -10.14 -10.04
C LEU A 126 -20.35 -9.85 -8.71
N ASP A 127 -19.61 -9.42 -7.68
CA ASP A 127 -20.17 -9.09 -6.37
C ASP A 127 -21.20 -7.96 -6.48
N ILE A 128 -20.93 -6.93 -7.29
CA ILE A 128 -21.89 -5.84 -7.54
C ILE A 128 -23.17 -6.38 -8.19
N ILE A 129 -23.05 -7.28 -9.19
CA ILE A 129 -24.21 -7.90 -9.84
C ILE A 129 -25.03 -8.70 -8.82
N GLU A 130 -24.37 -9.45 -7.94
CA GLU A 130 -25.02 -10.25 -6.90
C GLU A 130 -25.69 -9.40 -5.82
N VAL A 131 -25.21 -8.19 -5.55
CA VAL A 131 -25.92 -7.23 -4.69
C VAL A 131 -27.25 -6.78 -5.31
N PHE A 132 -27.33 -6.68 -6.64
CA PHE A 132 -28.57 -6.29 -7.34
C PHE A 132 -29.52 -7.46 -7.62
N ASP A 133 -29.02 -8.69 -7.71
CA ASP A 133 -29.84 -9.89 -7.90
C ASP A 133 -29.45 -11.00 -6.89
N LEU A 134 -30.10 -10.96 -5.73
CA LEU A 134 -29.91 -11.92 -4.63
C LEU A 134 -30.27 -13.37 -5.01
N ARG A 135 -30.90 -13.62 -6.17
CA ARG A 135 -31.24 -14.97 -6.64
C ARG A 135 -30.04 -15.68 -7.26
N ILE A 136 -29.02 -14.93 -7.64
CA ILE A 136 -27.73 -15.46 -8.07
C ILE A 136 -27.00 -15.91 -6.79
N GLY A 137 -26.75 -17.21 -6.67
CA GLY A 137 -26.03 -17.77 -5.53
C GLY A 137 -24.61 -17.19 -5.43
N ASP A 138 -24.13 -17.01 -4.20
CA ASP A 138 -22.88 -16.33 -3.85
C ASP A 138 -21.70 -17.28 -3.60
N ALA A 139 -21.88 -18.58 -3.80
CA ALA A 139 -20.84 -19.56 -3.50
C ALA A 139 -19.58 -19.37 -4.38
N ILE A 140 -19.78 -19.07 -5.67
CA ILE A 140 -18.69 -18.92 -6.64
C ILE A 140 -17.95 -17.59 -6.42
N SER A 141 -18.68 -16.50 -6.19
CA SER A 141 -18.09 -15.19 -5.92
C SER A 141 -17.30 -15.19 -4.61
N LYS A 142 -17.83 -15.77 -3.53
CA LYS A 142 -17.13 -15.90 -2.24
C LYS A 142 -15.82 -16.67 -2.37
N GLU A 143 -15.83 -17.84 -2.99
CA GLU A 143 -14.62 -18.65 -3.19
C GLU A 143 -13.59 -17.90 -4.06
N ALA A 144 -14.05 -17.23 -5.12
CA ALA A 144 -13.21 -16.43 -5.98
C ALA A 144 -12.62 -15.22 -5.26
N ASN A 145 -13.40 -14.54 -4.41
CA ASN A 145 -12.98 -13.36 -3.66
C ASN A 145 -11.90 -13.73 -2.64
N GLN A 146 -12.11 -14.81 -1.88
CA GLN A 146 -11.11 -15.28 -0.92
C GLN A 146 -9.82 -15.73 -1.62
N THR A 147 -9.94 -16.49 -2.72
CA THR A 147 -8.77 -16.95 -3.49
C THR A 147 -7.99 -15.77 -4.08
N ILE A 148 -8.68 -14.79 -4.67
CA ILE A 148 -8.02 -13.65 -5.31
C ILE A 148 -7.38 -12.73 -4.28
N GLU A 149 -8.01 -12.58 -3.12
CA GLU A 149 -7.48 -11.86 -1.97
C GLU A 149 -6.17 -12.49 -1.48
N ASP A 150 -6.18 -13.78 -1.15
CA ASP A 150 -4.99 -14.50 -0.68
C ASP A 150 -3.82 -14.42 -1.67
N VAL A 151 -4.11 -14.65 -2.96
CA VAL A 151 -3.10 -14.55 -4.02
C VAL A 151 -2.59 -13.12 -4.14
N SER A 152 -3.46 -12.12 -4.01
CA SER A 152 -3.08 -10.70 -4.03
C SER A 152 -2.20 -10.32 -2.85
N LEU A 153 -2.54 -10.75 -1.64
CA LEU A 153 -1.76 -10.49 -0.43
C LEU A 153 -0.38 -11.14 -0.50
N ALA A 154 -0.31 -12.40 -0.92
CA ALA A 154 0.95 -13.11 -1.11
C ALA A 154 1.81 -12.42 -2.18
N PHE A 155 1.21 -12.02 -3.30
CA PHE A 155 1.89 -11.30 -4.36
C PHE A 155 2.43 -9.96 -3.87
N ILE A 156 1.63 -9.17 -3.14
CA ILE A 156 2.00 -7.89 -2.56
C ILE A 156 3.21 -8.03 -1.62
N PHE A 157 3.17 -9.02 -0.73
CA PHE A 157 4.27 -9.34 0.18
C PHE A 157 5.55 -9.63 -0.60
N VAL A 158 5.51 -10.59 -1.53
CA VAL A 158 6.66 -11.02 -2.31
C VAL A 158 7.20 -9.88 -3.15
N PHE A 159 6.34 -9.17 -3.88
CA PHE A 159 6.73 -8.08 -4.76
C PHE A 159 7.46 -6.97 -3.98
N ARG A 160 6.91 -6.55 -2.84
CA ARG A 160 7.48 -5.44 -2.06
C ARG A 160 8.86 -5.77 -1.51
N PHE A 161 9.05 -6.96 -0.93
CA PHE A 161 10.36 -7.34 -0.38
C PHE A 161 11.36 -7.80 -1.42
N TYR A 162 10.89 -8.41 -2.52
CA TYR A 162 11.74 -8.70 -3.67
C TYR A 162 12.32 -7.42 -4.25
N TYR A 163 11.47 -6.42 -4.49
CA TYR A 163 11.88 -5.11 -4.98
C TYR A 163 12.89 -4.44 -4.02
N LEU A 164 12.61 -4.44 -2.71
CA LEU A 164 13.50 -3.81 -1.74
C LEU A 164 14.85 -4.53 -1.63
N SER A 165 14.84 -5.86 -1.80
CA SER A 165 16.03 -6.70 -1.80
C SER A 165 16.91 -6.46 -3.02
N LEU A 166 16.33 -6.15 -4.19
CA LEU A 166 17.10 -5.78 -5.38
C LEU A 166 17.91 -4.49 -5.18
N ILE A 167 17.44 -3.57 -4.33
CA ILE A 167 18.10 -2.27 -4.12
C ILE A 167 19.15 -2.34 -3.01
N LYS A 168 18.81 -2.97 -1.88
CA LYS A 168 19.61 -2.91 -0.64
C LYS A 168 20.34 -4.21 -0.31
N GLY A 169 20.03 -5.30 -1.02
CA GLY A 169 20.44 -6.64 -0.68
C GLY A 169 19.55 -7.27 0.39
N VAL A 170 19.28 -8.57 0.25
CA VAL A 170 18.37 -9.36 1.11
C VAL A 170 18.75 -9.24 2.60
N ARG A 171 20.03 -9.44 2.93
CA ARG A 171 20.51 -9.41 4.34
C ARG A 171 20.26 -8.06 5.02
N THR A 172 20.48 -6.96 4.31
CA THR A 172 20.23 -5.61 4.82
C THR A 172 18.75 -5.38 5.05
N VAL A 173 17.88 -5.88 4.17
CA VAL A 173 16.43 -5.77 4.32
C VAL A 173 15.95 -6.52 5.55
N LEU A 174 16.38 -7.77 5.76
CA LEU A 174 15.98 -8.55 6.93
C LEU A 174 16.43 -7.90 8.24
N GLN A 175 17.59 -7.24 8.27
CA GLN A 175 18.07 -6.61 9.50
C GLN A 175 17.43 -5.24 9.77
N THR A 176 17.14 -4.46 8.73
CA THR A 176 16.70 -3.06 8.88
C THR A 176 15.19 -2.86 8.78
N LYS A 177 14.45 -3.84 8.24
CA LYS A 177 13.01 -3.74 7.94
C LYS A 177 12.15 -4.79 8.65
N GLN A 178 12.62 -5.33 9.77
CA GLN A 178 11.91 -6.34 10.55
C GLN A 178 10.46 -5.97 10.88
N LEU A 179 10.23 -4.73 11.31
CA LEU A 179 8.88 -4.25 11.65
C LEU A 179 7.97 -4.19 10.41
N GLU A 180 8.52 -3.80 9.25
CA GLU A 180 7.77 -3.79 7.98
C GLU A 180 7.46 -5.22 7.53
N ILE A 181 8.43 -6.12 7.58
CA ILE A 181 8.23 -7.56 7.29
C ILE A 181 7.15 -8.14 8.20
N PHE A 182 7.21 -7.85 9.50
CA PHE A 182 6.24 -8.32 10.47
C PHE A 182 4.83 -7.79 10.19
N ALA A 183 4.67 -6.50 9.92
CA ALA A 183 3.35 -5.92 9.60
C ALA A 183 2.75 -6.52 8.32
N TYR A 184 3.57 -6.73 7.28
CA TYR A 184 3.14 -7.37 6.04
C TYR A 184 2.86 -8.87 6.22
N PHE A 185 3.57 -9.53 7.12
CA PHE A 185 3.29 -10.93 7.47
C PHE A 185 1.95 -11.06 8.20
N LEU A 186 1.68 -10.18 9.18
CA LEU A 186 0.36 -10.11 9.81
C LEU A 186 -0.76 -9.82 8.81
N PHE A 187 -0.48 -8.97 7.82
CA PHE A 187 -1.39 -8.68 6.73
C PHE A 187 -1.69 -9.90 5.86
N LEU A 188 -0.66 -10.70 5.53
CA LEU A 188 -0.82 -11.95 4.81
C LEU A 188 -1.57 -13.00 5.63
N SER A 189 -1.40 -13.03 6.95
CA SER A 189 -2.00 -14.04 7.82
C SER A 189 -3.26 -13.56 8.53
N HIS A 190 -3.95 -12.54 8.00
CA HIS A 190 -4.93 -11.79 8.77
C HIS A 190 -6.22 -12.58 9.09
N GLU A 191 -6.57 -13.58 8.28
CA GLU A 191 -7.76 -14.43 8.48
C GLU A 191 -7.55 -15.53 9.53
N TYR A 192 -6.34 -16.11 9.63
CA TYR A 192 -6.06 -17.28 10.48
C TYR A 192 -6.42 -17.11 11.97
N PRO A 193 -6.16 -15.95 12.61
CA PRO A 193 -6.58 -15.73 13.99
C PRO A 193 -8.10 -15.82 14.16
N PHE A 194 -8.86 -15.31 13.19
CA PHE A 194 -10.32 -15.28 13.25
C PHE A 194 -10.93 -16.65 12.95
N MET A 195 -10.35 -17.43 12.03
CA MET A 195 -10.72 -18.84 11.85
C MET A 195 -10.53 -19.65 13.14
N ALA A 196 -9.42 -19.43 13.85
CA ALA A 196 -9.15 -20.12 15.12
C ALA A 196 -10.11 -19.67 16.24
N LEU A 197 -10.45 -18.38 16.27
CA LEU A 197 -11.44 -17.82 17.20
C LEU A 197 -12.83 -18.40 16.94
N GLU A 198 -13.29 -18.41 15.70
CA GLU A 198 -14.58 -18.96 15.29
C GLU A 198 -14.69 -20.44 15.62
N ALA A 199 -13.66 -21.24 15.35
CA ALA A 199 -13.61 -22.64 15.74
C ALA A 199 -13.70 -22.85 17.27
N SER A 200 -13.27 -21.87 18.07
CA SER A 200 -13.27 -21.94 19.53
C SER A 200 -14.54 -21.37 20.18
N THR A 201 -15.15 -20.34 19.59
CA THR A 201 -16.31 -19.63 20.16
C THR A 201 -17.64 -20.02 19.50
N GLY A 202 -17.61 -20.54 18.27
CA GLY A 202 -18.81 -20.85 17.47
C GLY A 202 -19.58 -19.61 17.03
N VAL A 203 -18.94 -18.43 16.96
CA VAL A 203 -19.56 -17.15 16.61
C VAL A 203 -18.79 -16.53 15.45
N THR A 204 -19.48 -15.90 14.51
CA THR A 204 -18.86 -15.27 13.34
C THR A 204 -18.17 -13.95 13.73
N TRP A 205 -16.88 -13.82 13.37
CA TRP A 205 -16.07 -12.63 13.69
C TRP A 205 -15.79 -11.74 12.47
N GLU A 206 -16.53 -11.91 11.38
CA GLU A 206 -16.27 -11.28 10.08
C GLU A 206 -16.12 -9.76 10.14
N PHE A 207 -16.97 -9.05 10.88
CA PHE A 207 -16.86 -7.58 11.01
C PHE A 207 -15.58 -7.15 11.75
N VAL A 208 -15.13 -7.93 12.73
CA VAL A 208 -13.90 -7.66 13.48
C VAL A 208 -12.68 -8.00 12.62
N GLN A 209 -12.76 -9.08 11.86
CA GLN A 209 -11.78 -9.42 10.83
C GLN A 209 -11.65 -8.28 9.81
N GLY A 210 -12.75 -7.77 9.28
CA GLY A 210 -12.76 -6.65 8.33
C GLY A 210 -12.15 -5.37 8.90
N ILE A 211 -12.33 -5.07 10.19
CA ILE A 211 -11.62 -3.96 10.86
C ILE A 211 -10.12 -4.25 10.93
N TYR A 212 -9.74 -5.45 11.37
CA TYR A 212 -8.36 -5.85 11.53
C TYR A 212 -7.60 -5.77 10.20
N HIS A 213 -8.19 -6.28 9.13
CA HIS A 213 -7.65 -6.19 7.78
C HIS A 213 -7.40 -4.74 7.34
N ARG A 214 -8.39 -3.85 7.51
CA ARG A 214 -8.25 -2.42 7.19
C ARG A 214 -7.19 -1.72 8.07
N LEU A 215 -7.09 -2.07 9.34
CA LEU A 215 -6.06 -1.54 10.24
C LEU A 215 -4.65 -1.98 9.81
N LEU A 216 -4.50 -3.20 9.31
CA LEU A 216 -3.23 -3.68 8.77
C LEU A 216 -2.84 -2.92 7.49
N ILE A 217 -3.80 -2.63 6.60
CA ILE A 217 -3.57 -1.76 5.43
C ILE A 217 -3.08 -0.38 5.89
N VAL A 218 -3.80 0.26 6.82
CA VAL A 218 -3.41 1.56 7.39
C VAL A 218 -2.03 1.49 8.03
N GLY A 219 -1.74 0.43 8.79
CA GLY A 219 -0.43 0.19 9.40
C GLY A 219 0.68 0.09 8.35
N CYS A 220 0.47 -0.67 7.29
CA CYS A 220 1.43 -0.81 6.19
C CYS A 220 1.67 0.51 5.45
N VAL A 221 0.62 1.28 5.19
CA VAL A 221 0.71 2.64 4.62
C VAL A 221 1.46 3.57 5.56
N TRP A 222 1.12 3.57 6.86
CA TRP A 222 1.77 4.38 7.88
C TRP A 222 3.26 4.11 7.99
N LEU A 223 3.68 2.84 8.00
CA LEU A 223 5.10 2.47 8.03
C LEU A 223 5.84 2.96 6.79
N THR A 224 5.18 2.93 5.63
CA THR A 224 5.70 3.49 4.38
C THR A 224 5.93 4.99 4.51
N VAL A 225 4.93 5.73 5.01
CA VAL A 225 5.00 7.18 5.22
C VAL A 225 6.05 7.56 6.27
N ARG A 226 6.08 6.86 7.41
CA ARG A 226 7.07 7.07 8.49
C ARG A 226 8.49 6.88 7.99
N ASN A 227 8.73 5.85 7.18
CA ASN A 227 10.02 5.64 6.55
C ASN A 227 10.40 6.83 5.65
N LYS A 228 9.49 7.32 4.80
CA LYS A 228 9.72 8.53 4.00
C LYS A 228 10.09 9.74 4.86
N LEU A 229 9.34 10.01 5.92
CA LEU A 229 9.57 11.18 6.77
C LEU A 229 10.93 11.12 7.47
N ARG A 230 11.40 9.94 7.85
CA ARG A 230 12.73 9.74 8.45
C ARG A 230 13.86 9.94 7.44
N TYR A 231 13.74 9.37 6.24
CA TYR A 231 14.76 9.54 5.19
C TYR A 231 14.74 10.95 4.57
N GLY A 232 13.57 11.57 4.44
CA GLY A 232 13.41 12.94 3.95
C GLY A 232 13.96 13.99 4.92
N ARG A 233 13.80 13.79 6.25
CA ARG A 233 14.45 14.64 7.27
C ARG A 233 15.97 14.50 7.28
N ALA A 234 16.50 13.30 7.04
CA ALA A 234 17.95 13.11 6.92
C ALA A 234 18.54 13.91 5.75
N LEU A 235 17.80 14.05 4.64
CA LEU A 235 18.22 14.87 3.50
C LEU A 235 18.23 16.37 3.83
N GLY A 236 17.24 16.87 4.57
CA GLY A 236 17.17 18.26 5.02
C GLY A 236 18.32 18.64 5.96
N ASN A 237 18.76 17.73 6.82
CA ASN A 237 19.89 17.96 7.73
C ASN A 237 21.25 17.90 7.01
N PHE A 238 21.37 17.16 5.90
CA PHE A 238 22.61 17.10 5.11
C PHE A 238 22.82 18.35 4.24
N THR A 239 21.75 18.93 3.69
CA THR A 239 21.83 20.22 2.98
C THR A 239 22.12 21.40 3.90
N SER A 240 21.65 21.37 5.15
CA SER A 240 22.01 22.39 6.15
C SER A 240 23.46 22.27 6.66
N ALA A 241 24.03 21.07 6.71
CA ALA A 241 25.43 20.88 7.11
C ALA A 241 26.43 21.29 6.01
N THR A 242 26.06 21.19 4.73
CA THR A 242 26.97 21.48 3.60
C THR A 242 27.12 22.98 3.31
N ASN A 243 26.18 23.83 3.77
CA ASN A 243 26.27 25.28 3.58
C ASN A 243 27.10 26.02 4.64
N ASN A 244 27.47 25.37 5.76
CA ASN A 244 28.26 26.00 6.82
C ASN A 244 29.78 25.78 6.72
N SER A 245 30.28 25.03 5.72
CA SER A 245 31.71 24.76 5.58
C SER A 245 32.39 25.52 4.43
N ARG A 246 31.76 26.56 3.86
CA ARG A 246 32.32 27.35 2.73
C ARG A 246 32.64 28.82 3.03
N LEU A 247 32.79 29.17 4.30
CA LEU A 247 33.27 30.50 4.72
C LEU A 247 34.31 30.37 5.83
N SER A 248 35.48 29.85 5.49
CA SER A 248 36.73 30.17 6.21
C SER A 248 37.95 29.84 5.35
N HIS A 249 38.84 30.82 5.20
CA HIS A 249 40.19 30.77 4.63
C HIS A 249 40.31 30.55 3.11
N GLY A 250 40.95 31.42 2.31
CA GLY A 250 42.03 32.35 2.62
C GLY A 250 43.28 31.96 1.81
N SER A 251 43.39 32.49 0.59
CA SER A 251 44.62 32.83 -0.16
C SER A 251 45.89 31.95 -0.02
N ARG A 252 46.29 31.23 -1.09
CA ARG A 252 47.66 31.33 -1.68
C ARG A 252 47.84 30.50 -2.96
N LYS A 253 48.51 31.13 -3.93
CA LYS A 253 49.06 30.56 -5.18
C LYS A 253 50.31 29.69 -4.90
N ASN A 254 50.52 28.62 -5.66
CA ASN A 254 51.68 28.38 -6.54
C ASN A 254 51.79 26.92 -7.02
N ALA A 255 52.42 26.76 -8.19
CA ALA A 255 52.54 25.59 -9.04
C ALA A 255 53.50 24.48 -8.54
N SER A 256 53.30 23.23 -9.02
CA SER A 256 54.24 22.47 -9.86
C SER A 256 53.88 20.97 -9.94
N GLU A 257 54.22 20.38 -11.09
CA GLU A 257 54.22 18.99 -11.55
C GLU A 257 54.39 17.86 -10.51
N SER A 258 53.69 16.74 -10.73
CA SER A 258 54.35 15.45 -11.02
C SER A 258 53.36 14.36 -11.46
N VAL A 259 53.86 13.57 -12.41
CA VAL A 259 53.30 12.38 -13.06
C VAL A 259 53.14 11.22 -12.06
N GLY A 260 52.06 10.43 -12.17
CA GLY A 260 51.95 9.18 -11.39
C GLY A 260 50.66 8.38 -11.59
N ALA A 261 50.71 7.42 -12.52
CA ALA A 261 50.01 6.13 -12.55
C ALA A 261 48.56 6.05 -12.03
N GLY A 262 47.63 6.03 -12.98
CA GLY A 262 46.24 5.64 -12.74
C GLY A 262 46.12 4.16 -12.36
N THR A 263 45.65 3.91 -11.14
CA THR A 263 45.00 2.65 -10.77
C THR A 263 43.60 3.01 -10.28
N LYS A 264 42.61 2.99 -11.19
CA LYS A 264 41.20 3.21 -10.83
C LYS A 264 40.66 1.92 -10.21
N ALA A 265 40.45 1.94 -8.89
CA ALA A 265 39.56 1.02 -8.21
C ALA A 265 38.11 1.19 -8.73
N PRO A 266 37.30 0.12 -8.82
CA PRO A 266 35.92 0.24 -9.28
C PRO A 266 35.09 0.94 -8.20
N GLU A 267 34.67 2.15 -8.50
CA GLU A 267 33.67 2.91 -7.76
C GLU A 267 32.37 2.10 -7.77
N LEU A 268 32.04 1.45 -6.65
CA LEU A 268 30.72 0.85 -6.43
C LEU A 268 29.70 1.98 -6.39
N ARG A 269 29.14 2.28 -7.57
CA ARG A 269 28.02 3.20 -7.74
C ARG A 269 26.85 2.67 -6.93
N GLY A 270 26.68 3.19 -5.71
CA GLY A 270 25.48 2.96 -4.92
C GLY A 270 24.23 3.31 -5.74
N PRO A 271 23.09 2.64 -5.51
CA PRO A 271 21.90 2.83 -6.32
C PRO A 271 21.50 4.31 -6.31
N SER A 272 21.30 4.87 -7.51
CA SER A 272 20.84 6.25 -7.72
C SER A 272 19.67 6.55 -6.78
N MET A 273 19.70 7.67 -6.06
CA MET A 273 18.65 8.08 -5.11
C MET A 273 17.22 8.07 -5.72
N ALA A 274 17.12 8.16 -7.05
CA ALA A 274 15.87 8.00 -7.79
C ALA A 274 15.23 6.60 -7.66
N ILE A 275 16.03 5.57 -7.39
CA ILE A 275 15.65 4.17 -7.18
C ILE A 275 15.16 3.98 -5.74
N THR A 276 15.82 4.62 -4.77
CA THR A 276 15.39 4.62 -3.35
C THR A 276 14.09 5.39 -3.14
N ALA A 277 13.87 6.48 -3.88
CA ALA A 277 12.61 7.22 -3.89
C ALA A 277 11.48 6.42 -4.58
N ALA A 278 11.81 5.66 -5.63
CA ALA A 278 10.86 4.76 -6.29
C ALA A 278 10.55 3.50 -5.46
N ALA A 279 11.34 3.18 -4.42
CA ALA A 279 11.06 2.09 -3.47
C ALA A 279 9.94 2.38 -2.47
N SER A 280 9.34 3.55 -2.56
CA SER A 280 8.34 4.01 -1.62
C SER A 280 6.99 4.00 -2.34
N ILE A 281 6.03 3.30 -1.75
CA ILE A 281 4.79 2.95 -2.45
C ILE A 281 3.88 4.15 -2.74
N ALA A 282 4.16 5.31 -2.13
CA ALA A 282 3.53 6.57 -2.50
C ALA A 282 4.36 7.35 -3.55
N PRO A 283 3.73 8.12 -4.46
CA PRO A 283 4.43 9.07 -5.33
C PRO A 283 5.27 10.08 -4.54
N ALA A 284 6.28 10.66 -5.20
CA ALA A 284 7.09 11.71 -4.63
C ALA A 284 6.20 12.89 -4.16
N PRO A 285 6.51 13.54 -3.02
CA PRO A 285 5.76 14.71 -2.58
C PRO A 285 5.83 15.79 -3.66
N MET A 286 4.73 16.53 -3.81
CA MET A 286 4.67 17.72 -4.66
C MET A 286 5.85 18.64 -4.34
N LEU A 287 6.78 18.76 -5.29
CA LEU A 287 7.69 19.91 -5.31
C LEU A 287 6.82 21.14 -5.48
N SER A 288 6.96 22.08 -4.54
CA SER A 288 6.25 23.35 -4.47
C SER A 288 6.07 23.97 -5.86
N PHE A 289 4.82 24.30 -6.17
CA PHE A 289 4.47 25.18 -7.28
C PHE A 289 5.25 26.48 -7.12
N ARG A 290 6.33 26.66 -7.89
CA ARG A 290 7.04 27.94 -7.98
C ARG A 290 6.22 28.80 -8.95
N PRO A 291 5.58 29.89 -8.50
CA PRO A 291 4.82 30.73 -9.41
C PRO A 291 5.77 31.28 -10.49
N PRO A 292 5.29 31.45 -11.73
CA PRO A 292 6.10 32.04 -12.78
C PRO A 292 6.49 33.45 -12.35
N THR A 293 7.79 33.70 -12.29
CA THR A 293 8.35 35.04 -12.24
C THR A 293 7.82 35.81 -13.45
N ALA A 294 6.88 36.73 -13.21
CA ALA A 294 6.50 37.73 -14.17
C ALA A 294 7.77 38.53 -14.52
N ARG A 295 8.23 38.41 -15.76
CA ARG A 295 9.08 39.43 -16.37
C ARG A 295 8.12 40.48 -16.93
N LEU A 296 8.06 41.62 -16.27
CA LEU A 296 7.81 42.90 -16.92
C LEU A 296 9.14 43.39 -17.51
#